data_AF-A0A3A4RMT5-F1
#
_entry.id   AF-A0A3A4RMT5-F1
#
_cell.length_a   1.000
_cell.length_b   1.000
_cell.length_c   1.000
_cell.angle_alpha   90.00
_cell.angle_beta   90.00
_cell.angle_gamma   90.00
#
_symmetry.space_group_name_H-M   'P 1'
#
loop_
_entity.id
_entity.type
_entity.pdbx_description
1 polymer ?
#
loop_
_entity_poly.entity_id
_entity_poly.type
_entity_poly.pdbx_seq_one_letter_code
_entity_poly.pdbx_strand_id
1 'polypeptide(L)'
;MKSNKLSRRSFFKISSLTGAGFALSPILTNEKIAKTLQEEDKPKTNIEDALKHPRKENSMPGKYPGKVVQVNHSNPVVENKIVYDAIYKMIAEGMLTLTGAVSIKEAWLQFVNKNDKIGLKVNPVAGPTLSSSVEVTLAIVNQLEEAGIPRSNLIIWDRREEQIFESGITEEIFPGIKIIGTERKGENGTMYDENEELYSLRMIDKDWYYWADVEAEYRPETLPYMVNTGKYSYFTKIVTEMCDKIINIPILKNAGTSVTLCMKNLSYGAITNTGRLHEKLWSETVAEVCAFPPLRDKVVLNIVDGIKGCFNGGPSAVPQFFTNYNTILIGTDPVAVDRVGLNIVTKKRIEEGLQEEESPRGSAFLKMAENLNLGVADNNKIDFNKIDLT
;
A
#
# COMPACT_ATOMS: atom_id res chain seq x y z
N MET A 1 -46.78 -24.14 -20.75
CA MET A 1 -47.16 -22.72 -20.83
C MET A 1 -46.28 -21.92 -19.85
N LYS A 2 -45.55 -20.94 -20.39
CA LYS A 2 -45.06 -19.66 -19.79
C LYS A 2 -44.81 -19.62 -18.26
N SER A 3 -43.53 -19.49 -17.86
CA SER A 3 -42.87 -18.23 -17.45
C SER A 3 -43.29 -17.72 -16.07
N ASN A 4 -42.33 -17.57 -15.15
CA ASN A 4 -42.15 -16.27 -14.49
C ASN A 4 -40.73 -16.08 -13.92
N LYS A 5 -40.12 -14.98 -14.37
CA LYS A 5 -38.87 -14.38 -13.87
C LYS A 5 -39.10 -13.84 -12.46
N LEU A 6 -38.24 -14.21 -11.51
CA LEU A 6 -38.12 -13.48 -10.24
C LEU A 6 -37.30 -12.21 -10.49
N SER A 7 -37.91 -11.06 -10.24
CA SER A 7 -37.32 -9.73 -10.40
C SER A 7 -36.74 -9.19 -9.07
N ARG A 8 -35.75 -8.30 -9.21
CA ARG A 8 -34.88 -7.68 -8.19
C ARG A 8 -35.59 -6.77 -7.16
N ARG A 9 -36.59 -7.23 -6.39
CA ARG A 9 -37.32 -6.34 -5.45
C ARG A 9 -37.70 -6.90 -4.08
N SER A 10 -36.94 -7.85 -3.54
CA SER A 10 -37.16 -8.40 -2.19
C SER A 10 -36.05 -8.05 -1.20
N PHE A 11 -35.70 -6.77 -1.09
CA PHE A 11 -34.79 -6.30 -0.03
C PHE A 11 -35.10 -4.85 0.34
N PHE A 12 -36.27 -4.59 0.91
CA PHE A 12 -36.53 -3.39 1.72
C PHE A 12 -37.86 -3.56 2.47
N LYS A 13 -37.86 -3.14 3.74
CA LYS A 13 -38.97 -3.01 4.70
C LYS A 13 -39.20 -4.19 5.66
N ILE A 14 -38.56 -4.09 6.82
CA ILE A 14 -39.27 -4.30 8.09
C ILE A 14 -39.05 -3.05 8.93
N SER A 15 -40.10 -2.25 9.05
CA SER A 15 -40.23 -1.20 10.05
C SER A 15 -41.64 -1.26 10.61
N SER A 16 -41.70 -1.14 11.94
CA SER A 16 -42.83 -0.77 12.81
C SER A 16 -44.01 -1.74 12.98
N LEU A 17 -44.29 -2.11 14.24
CA LEU A 17 -45.50 -1.67 14.96
C LEU A 17 -45.46 -1.98 16.47
N THR A 18 -45.74 -0.94 17.27
CA THR A 18 -46.44 -0.87 18.60
C THR A 18 -45.78 -1.46 19.86
N GLY A 19 -45.70 -0.81 21.04
CA GLY A 19 -46.16 0.49 21.55
C GLY A 19 -46.15 0.51 23.11
N ALA A 20 -45.97 1.71 23.70
CA ALA A 20 -46.18 2.14 25.11
C ALA A 20 -45.09 1.90 26.21
N GLY A 21 -44.22 2.91 26.39
CA GLY A 21 -44.18 3.74 27.61
C GLY A 21 -43.49 3.25 28.89
N PHE A 22 -42.23 3.65 29.10
CA PHE A 22 -41.74 4.24 30.37
C PHE A 22 -40.60 5.22 30.04
N ALA A 23 -40.82 6.50 30.36
CA ALA A 23 -39.75 7.49 30.42
C ALA A 23 -39.09 7.39 31.81
N LEU A 24 -37.76 7.24 31.86
CA LEU A 24 -36.84 7.86 32.82
C LEU A 24 -35.40 7.32 32.61
N SER A 25 -34.55 8.17 32.03
CA SER A 25 -33.22 8.57 32.54
C SER A 25 -32.19 8.72 31.40
N PRO A 26 -31.74 9.95 31.08
CA PRO A 26 -30.72 10.21 30.08
C PRO A 26 -29.33 10.22 30.75
N ILE A 27 -28.88 9.09 31.30
CA ILE A 27 -27.46 8.94 31.70
C ILE A 27 -27.05 7.49 31.45
N LEU A 28 -26.91 7.13 30.18
CA LEU A 28 -25.92 6.15 29.79
C LEU A 28 -24.85 6.92 29.05
N THR A 29 -23.79 7.25 29.79
CA THR A 29 -22.59 7.90 29.28
C THR A 29 -22.11 7.21 28.00
N ASN A 30 -21.72 8.00 27.00
CA ASN A 30 -21.17 7.56 25.72
C ASN A 30 -20.00 6.55 25.87
N GLU A 31 -19.38 6.45 27.05
CA GLU A 31 -18.34 5.48 27.37
C GLU A 31 -18.80 4.02 27.30
N LYS A 32 -20.06 3.69 27.66
CA LYS A 32 -20.54 2.30 27.57
C LYS A 32 -20.95 1.91 26.16
N ILE A 33 -21.46 2.83 25.34
CA ILE A 33 -21.75 2.54 23.93
C ILE A 33 -20.44 2.41 23.14
N ALA A 34 -19.41 3.20 23.49
CA ALA A 34 -18.06 3.04 22.95
C ALA A 34 -17.39 1.72 23.36
N LYS A 35 -17.65 1.20 24.57
CA LYS A 35 -17.18 -0.13 25.01
C LYS A 35 -17.95 -1.31 24.40
N THR A 36 -19.13 -1.09 23.84
CA THR A 36 -20.02 -2.17 23.36
C THR A 36 -19.96 -2.37 21.84
N LEU A 37 -19.20 -1.52 21.12
CA LEU A 37 -18.72 -1.86 19.77
C LEU A 37 -17.57 -2.87 19.90
N GLN A 38 -17.93 -4.09 20.32
CA GLN A 38 -17.19 -5.34 20.22
C GLN A 38 -15.67 -5.18 20.04
N GLU A 39 -14.92 -5.24 21.14
CA GLU A 39 -13.72 -6.08 21.15
C GLU A 39 -14.21 -7.52 20.87
N GLU A 40 -14.49 -7.84 19.61
CA GLU A 40 -14.35 -9.22 19.17
C GLU A 40 -12.92 -9.61 19.53
N ASP A 41 -12.76 -10.73 20.24
CA ASP A 41 -11.45 -11.28 20.60
C ASP A 41 -10.69 -11.54 19.29
N LYS A 42 -9.88 -10.55 18.87
CA LYS A 42 -9.20 -10.59 17.58
C LYS A 42 -8.15 -11.70 17.62
N PRO A 43 -7.91 -12.39 16.50
CA PRO A 43 -6.84 -13.38 16.45
C PRO A 43 -5.51 -12.78 16.92
N LYS A 44 -4.79 -13.51 17.77
CA LYS A 44 -3.47 -13.08 18.26
C LYS A 44 -2.45 -13.03 17.13
N THR A 45 -1.44 -12.19 17.28
CA THR A 45 -0.34 -12.04 16.33
C THR A 45 1.01 -12.10 17.06
N ASN A 46 2.11 -12.15 16.31
CA ASN A 46 3.47 -12.10 16.86
C ASN A 46 4.11 -10.70 16.82
N ILE A 47 3.31 -9.62 16.89
CA ILE A 47 3.84 -8.25 16.89
C ILE A 47 4.88 -8.00 17.99
N GLU A 48 4.68 -8.59 19.17
CA GLU A 48 5.63 -8.48 20.29
C GLU A 48 7.03 -9.03 19.94
N ASP A 49 7.12 -10.00 19.02
CA ASP A 49 8.42 -10.50 18.55
C ASP A 49 9.12 -9.45 17.67
N ALA A 50 8.39 -8.76 16.79
CA ALA A 50 8.94 -7.67 15.99
C ALA A 50 9.47 -6.52 16.86
N LEU A 51 8.76 -6.20 17.95
CA LEU A 51 9.10 -5.11 18.87
C LEU A 51 10.36 -5.40 19.70
N LYS A 52 10.76 -6.67 19.86
CA LYS A 52 12.04 -7.03 20.53
C LYS A 52 13.26 -6.62 19.71
N HIS A 53 13.14 -6.44 18.40
CA HIS A 53 14.26 -6.03 17.56
C HIS A 53 14.52 -4.52 17.70
N PRO A 54 15.74 -4.10 18.08
CA PRO A 54 16.06 -2.70 18.25
C PRO A 54 15.90 -1.95 16.93
N ARG A 55 15.45 -0.70 17.02
CA ARG A 55 15.35 0.19 15.86
C ARG A 55 16.73 0.69 15.44
N LYS A 56 16.89 0.97 14.16
CA LYS A 56 18.05 1.66 13.59
C LYS A 56 17.73 3.15 13.43
N GLU A 57 18.75 3.96 13.22
CA GLU A 57 18.62 5.42 13.02
C GLU A 57 17.61 5.76 11.91
N ASN A 58 17.61 5.00 10.82
CA ASN A 58 16.74 5.21 9.67
C ASN A 58 15.51 4.27 9.64
N SER A 59 15.17 3.64 10.76
CA SER A 59 13.88 2.94 10.84
C SER A 59 12.73 3.91 10.56
N MET A 60 11.59 3.41 10.06
CA MET A 60 10.34 4.17 9.95
C MET A 60 10.12 5.03 11.22
N PRO A 61 9.59 6.25 11.16
CA PRO A 61 9.14 6.98 9.97
C PRO A 61 10.25 7.52 9.05
N GLY A 62 11.51 7.16 9.29
CA GLY A 62 12.64 7.59 8.49
C GLY A 62 13.06 9.05 8.77
N LYS A 63 13.78 9.63 7.82
CA LYS A 63 14.52 10.89 8.01
C LYS A 63 13.67 12.14 8.27
N TYR A 64 12.45 12.17 7.74
CA TYR A 64 11.53 13.31 7.77
C TYR A 64 10.16 12.90 8.38
N PRO A 65 10.11 12.57 9.69
CA PRO A 65 8.87 12.16 10.36
C PRO A 65 7.77 13.20 10.19
N GLY A 66 6.55 12.75 9.85
CA GLY A 66 5.40 13.63 9.71
C GLY A 66 5.44 14.65 8.56
N LYS A 67 6.51 14.71 7.75
CA LYS A 67 6.58 15.64 6.61
C LYS A 67 6.06 14.97 5.33
N VAL A 68 5.11 15.61 4.67
CA VAL A 68 4.53 15.14 3.41
C VAL A 68 4.49 16.28 2.40
N VAL A 69 5.02 16.02 1.21
CA VAL A 69 4.91 16.93 0.07
C VAL A 69 3.88 16.39 -0.91
N GLN A 70 2.85 17.17 -1.20
CA GLN A 70 1.91 16.92 -2.28
C GLN A 70 2.27 17.82 -3.47
N VAL A 71 2.62 17.21 -4.59
CA VAL A 71 2.87 17.93 -5.84
C VAL A 71 1.74 17.65 -6.82
N ASN A 72 1.04 18.68 -7.23
CA ASN A 72 0.04 18.63 -8.28
C ASN A 72 0.59 19.17 -9.59
N HIS A 73 -0.02 18.77 -10.69
CA HIS A 73 0.27 19.33 -12.01
C HIS A 73 -1.03 19.58 -12.77
N SER A 74 -1.08 20.62 -13.59
CA SER A 74 -2.28 21.00 -14.34
C SER A 74 -2.61 19.98 -15.45
N ASN A 75 -1.60 19.53 -16.19
CA ASN A 75 -1.73 18.63 -17.34
C ASN A 75 -0.82 17.37 -17.30
N PRO A 76 -0.78 16.55 -16.22
CA PRO A 76 0.05 15.35 -16.19
C PRO A 76 -0.53 14.20 -17.02
N VAL A 77 -1.76 14.35 -17.52
CA VAL A 77 -2.42 13.40 -18.43
C VAL A 77 -3.01 14.17 -19.62
N VAL A 78 -2.64 13.78 -20.84
CA VAL A 78 -3.17 14.33 -22.09
C VAL A 78 -3.66 13.16 -22.95
N GLU A 79 -4.90 13.24 -23.45
CA GLU A 79 -5.50 12.19 -24.27
C GLU A 79 -5.40 10.79 -23.61
N ASN A 80 -5.66 10.71 -22.30
CA ASN A 80 -5.54 9.52 -21.46
C ASN A 80 -4.12 8.92 -21.31
N LYS A 81 -3.08 9.59 -21.82
CA LYS A 81 -1.67 9.20 -21.66
C LYS A 81 -0.99 10.06 -20.61
N ILE A 82 -0.15 9.46 -19.79
CA ILE A 82 0.63 10.18 -18.78
C ILE A 82 1.78 10.91 -19.48
N VAL A 83 2.00 12.17 -19.12
CA VAL A 83 3.05 13.01 -19.71
C VAL A 83 4.33 12.88 -18.88
N TYR A 84 5.29 12.10 -19.38
CA TYR A 84 6.54 11.81 -18.67
C TYR A 84 7.26 13.06 -18.12
N ASP A 85 7.41 14.13 -18.93
CA ASP A 85 8.11 15.35 -18.50
C ASP A 85 7.42 16.05 -17.32
N ALA A 86 6.07 15.99 -17.25
CA ALA A 86 5.32 16.50 -16.11
C ALA A 86 5.62 15.67 -14.85
N ILE A 87 5.64 14.34 -14.99
CA ILE A 87 5.94 13.42 -13.89
C ILE A 87 7.36 13.63 -13.37
N TYR A 88 8.34 13.71 -14.26
CA TYR A 88 9.73 13.97 -13.88
C TYR A 88 9.85 15.26 -13.06
N LYS A 89 9.21 16.35 -13.50
CA LYS A 89 9.19 17.63 -12.76
C LYS A 89 8.48 17.51 -11.41
N MET A 90 7.35 16.82 -11.35
CA MET A 90 6.61 16.62 -10.10
C MET A 90 7.46 15.89 -9.05
N ILE A 91 8.17 14.84 -9.46
CA ILE A 91 9.06 14.09 -8.56
C ILE A 91 10.26 14.93 -8.16
N ALA A 92 10.91 15.62 -9.10
CA ALA A 92 12.05 16.48 -8.83
C ALA A 92 11.71 17.57 -7.79
N GLU A 93 10.61 18.29 -8.01
CA GLU A 93 10.17 19.37 -7.12
C GLU A 93 9.77 18.83 -5.73
N GLY A 94 9.07 17.69 -5.69
CA GLY A 94 8.71 17.04 -4.44
C GLY A 94 9.93 16.58 -3.64
N MET A 95 10.96 16.06 -4.31
CA MET A 95 12.23 15.66 -3.68
C MET A 95 13.01 16.86 -3.14
N LEU A 96 13.12 17.93 -3.91
CA LEU A 96 13.78 19.17 -3.46
C LEU A 96 13.05 19.79 -2.26
N THR A 97 11.73 19.87 -2.30
CA THR A 97 10.92 20.42 -1.20
C THR A 97 10.96 19.54 0.05
N LEU A 98 10.90 18.21 -0.10
CA LEU A 98 10.97 17.30 1.04
C LEU A 98 12.33 17.44 1.75
N THR A 99 13.41 17.46 0.99
CA THR A 99 14.78 17.36 1.50
C THR A 99 15.45 18.70 1.80
N GLY A 100 14.95 19.81 1.23
CA GLY A 100 15.61 21.11 1.24
C GLY A 100 16.95 21.15 0.48
N ALA A 101 17.26 20.13 -0.31
CA ALA A 101 18.50 20.07 -1.09
C ALA A 101 18.48 21.10 -2.24
N VAL A 102 19.66 21.55 -2.67
CA VAL A 102 19.76 22.51 -3.78
C VAL A 102 19.84 21.85 -5.16
N SER A 103 19.97 20.51 -5.20
CA SER A 103 19.95 19.73 -6.43
C SER A 103 19.27 18.37 -6.25
N ILE A 104 18.73 17.82 -7.34
CA ILE A 104 18.06 16.50 -7.36
C ILE A 104 19.02 15.40 -6.89
N LYS A 105 20.29 15.47 -7.33
CA LYS A 105 21.34 14.54 -6.92
C LYS A 105 21.54 14.54 -5.41
N GLU A 106 21.69 15.72 -4.79
CA GLU A 106 21.83 15.83 -3.34
C GLU A 106 20.59 15.33 -2.61
N ALA A 107 19.39 15.56 -3.14
CA ALA A 107 18.14 15.07 -2.56
C ALA A 107 18.09 13.54 -2.52
N TRP A 108 18.40 12.85 -3.61
CA TRP A 108 18.39 11.37 -3.68
C TRP A 108 19.48 10.75 -2.80
N LEU A 109 20.69 11.32 -2.79
CA LEU A 109 21.81 10.81 -2.00
C LEU A 109 21.61 10.95 -0.48
N GLN A 110 20.52 11.58 -0.04
CA GLN A 110 20.13 11.56 1.37
C GLN A 110 19.52 10.22 1.82
N PHE A 111 19.02 9.41 0.89
CA PHE A 111 18.26 8.19 1.18
C PHE A 111 18.98 6.92 0.73
N VAL A 112 19.78 7.02 -0.33
CA VAL A 112 20.49 5.91 -0.97
C VAL A 112 21.90 6.30 -1.36
N ASN A 113 22.77 5.32 -1.60
CA ASN A 113 24.10 5.51 -2.13
C ASN A 113 24.45 4.49 -3.22
N LYS A 114 25.55 4.71 -3.94
CA LYS A 114 25.98 3.89 -5.09
C LYS A 114 26.28 2.42 -4.78
N ASN A 115 26.41 2.04 -3.51
CA ASN A 115 26.67 0.67 -3.09
C ASN A 115 25.39 -0.07 -2.67
N ASP A 116 24.30 0.65 -2.38
CA ASP A 116 23.04 0.04 -1.94
C ASP A 116 22.40 -0.76 -3.08
N LYS A 117 21.82 -1.92 -2.76
CA LYS A 117 20.80 -2.57 -3.58
C LYS A 117 19.43 -1.98 -3.25
N ILE A 118 18.79 -1.36 -4.24
CA ILE A 118 17.61 -0.52 -4.05
C ILE A 118 16.40 -1.18 -4.69
N GLY A 119 15.45 -1.57 -3.85
CA GLY A 119 14.17 -2.13 -4.28
C GLY A 119 13.14 -1.03 -4.53
N LEU A 120 12.62 -0.95 -5.76
CA LEU A 120 11.48 -0.13 -6.16
C LEU A 120 10.21 -0.97 -6.02
N LYS A 121 9.46 -0.77 -4.93
CA LYS A 121 8.26 -1.55 -4.61
C LYS A 121 7.03 -0.95 -5.29
N VAL A 122 6.68 -1.45 -6.48
CA VAL A 122 5.51 -1.02 -7.26
C VAL A 122 4.20 -1.66 -6.75
N ASN A 123 3.06 -1.29 -7.32
CA ASN A 123 1.73 -1.83 -7.00
C ASN A 123 0.96 -2.20 -8.29
N PRO A 124 1.01 -3.47 -8.72
CA PRO A 124 0.32 -3.94 -9.91
C PRO A 124 -1.07 -4.54 -9.63
N VAL A 125 -1.47 -4.68 -8.37
CA VAL A 125 -2.55 -5.61 -7.95
C VAL A 125 -3.94 -5.23 -8.45
N ALA A 126 -4.20 -3.95 -8.74
CA ALA A 126 -5.49 -3.54 -9.31
C ALA A 126 -5.55 -3.75 -10.85
N GLY A 127 -4.55 -4.39 -11.45
CA GLY A 127 -4.53 -4.73 -12.87
C GLY A 127 -3.95 -3.63 -13.75
N PRO A 128 -3.84 -3.88 -15.06
CA PRO A 128 -3.09 -3.04 -16.00
C PRO A 128 -3.64 -1.61 -16.13
N THR A 129 -4.92 -1.41 -15.83
CA THR A 129 -5.58 -0.11 -15.96
C THR A 129 -5.46 0.78 -14.72
N LEU A 130 -5.02 0.23 -13.59
CA LEU A 130 -4.83 0.95 -12.34
C LEU A 130 -3.69 0.31 -11.52
N SER A 131 -2.47 0.64 -11.92
CA SER A 131 -1.22 0.17 -11.32
C SER A 131 -0.22 1.32 -11.24
N SER A 132 0.89 1.14 -10.53
CA SER A 132 1.96 2.15 -10.52
C SER A 132 2.40 2.43 -11.95
N SER A 133 2.39 3.71 -12.32
CA SER A 133 2.63 4.11 -13.71
C SER A 133 4.07 3.79 -14.14
N VAL A 134 4.21 3.37 -15.39
CA VAL A 134 5.52 3.19 -16.03
C VAL A 134 6.31 4.51 -15.98
N GLU A 135 5.65 5.63 -16.24
CA GLU A 135 6.24 6.96 -16.27
C GLU A 135 6.77 7.42 -14.90
N VAL A 136 6.02 7.14 -13.82
CA VAL A 136 6.46 7.44 -12.44
C VAL A 136 7.68 6.59 -12.08
N THR A 137 7.63 5.29 -12.37
CA THR A 137 8.74 4.37 -12.09
C THR A 137 9.98 4.75 -12.90
N LEU A 138 9.82 5.09 -14.19
CA LEU A 138 10.90 5.53 -15.07
C LEU A 138 11.53 6.86 -14.64
N ALA A 139 10.71 7.81 -14.20
CA ALA A 139 11.22 9.09 -13.70
C ALA A 139 12.07 8.90 -12.42
N ILE A 140 11.67 8.00 -11.52
CA ILE A 140 12.46 7.63 -10.33
C ILE A 140 13.79 7.00 -10.73
N VAL A 141 13.76 6.01 -11.65
CA VAL A 141 14.96 5.34 -12.16
C VAL A 141 15.95 6.36 -12.76
N ASN A 142 15.47 7.23 -13.65
CA ASN A 142 16.31 8.20 -14.33
C ASN A 142 16.92 9.21 -13.34
N GLN A 143 16.16 9.73 -12.37
CA GLN A 143 16.71 10.66 -11.38
C GLN A 143 17.73 9.96 -10.43
N LEU A 144 17.54 8.69 -10.10
CA LEU A 144 18.51 7.91 -9.34
C LEU A 144 19.83 7.74 -10.13
N GLU A 145 19.75 7.42 -11.42
CA GLU A 145 20.94 7.31 -12.28
C GLU A 145 21.66 8.64 -12.45
N GLU A 146 20.94 9.74 -12.63
CA GLU A 146 21.48 11.10 -12.66
C GLU A 146 22.15 11.48 -11.33
N ALA A 147 21.65 10.95 -10.20
CA ALA A 147 22.29 11.09 -8.89
C ALA A 147 23.57 10.23 -8.75
N GLY A 148 23.85 9.35 -9.71
CA GLY A 148 25.03 8.48 -9.75
C GLY A 148 24.79 7.08 -9.19
N ILE A 149 23.54 6.65 -9.04
CA ILE A 149 23.18 5.29 -8.63
C ILE A 149 23.31 4.36 -9.84
N PRO A 150 24.12 3.27 -9.78
CA PRO A 150 24.22 2.33 -10.88
C PRO A 150 22.89 1.64 -11.16
N ARG A 151 22.45 1.60 -12.41
CA ARG A 151 21.22 0.89 -12.82
C ARG A 151 21.18 -0.57 -12.35
N SER A 152 22.34 -1.25 -12.37
CA SER A 152 22.51 -2.64 -11.89
C SER A 152 22.28 -2.84 -10.39
N ASN A 153 22.07 -1.76 -9.64
CA ASN A 153 21.69 -1.81 -8.23
C ASN A 153 20.18 -1.71 -8.02
N LEU A 154 19.41 -1.40 -9.06
CA LEU A 154 17.97 -1.25 -8.97
C LEU A 154 17.29 -2.61 -9.17
N ILE A 155 16.24 -2.84 -8.40
CA ILE A 155 15.36 -4.01 -8.50
C ILE A 155 13.92 -3.49 -8.47
N ILE A 156 13.12 -3.75 -9.50
CA ILE A 156 11.68 -3.48 -9.46
C ILE A 156 10.98 -4.74 -8.97
N TRP A 157 10.12 -4.60 -7.97
CA TRP A 157 9.49 -5.76 -7.36
C TRP A 157 8.09 -5.52 -6.84
N ASP A 158 7.35 -6.62 -6.75
CA ASP A 158 6.07 -6.76 -6.06
C ASP A 158 5.95 -8.20 -5.53
N ARG A 159 4.84 -8.54 -4.89
CA ARG A 159 4.52 -9.93 -4.58
C ARG A 159 4.23 -10.73 -5.85
N ARG A 160 3.48 -10.19 -6.82
CA ARG A 160 3.00 -10.93 -8.01
C ARG A 160 3.76 -10.56 -9.27
N GLU A 161 4.71 -11.41 -9.67
CA GLU A 161 5.62 -11.14 -10.79
C GLU A 161 4.86 -10.89 -12.10
N GLU A 162 3.92 -11.77 -12.45
CA GLU A 162 3.12 -11.65 -13.68
C GLU A 162 2.35 -10.33 -13.76
N GLN A 163 1.82 -9.85 -12.64
CA GLN A 163 1.08 -8.58 -12.61
C GLN A 163 1.99 -7.36 -12.84
N ILE A 164 3.28 -7.44 -12.47
CA ILE A 164 4.26 -6.39 -12.79
C ILE A 164 4.37 -6.28 -14.32
N PHE A 165 4.53 -7.40 -15.01
CA PHE A 165 4.63 -7.41 -16.47
C PHE A 165 3.31 -6.96 -17.14
N GLU A 166 2.16 -7.41 -16.63
CA GLU A 166 0.85 -6.96 -17.12
C GLU A 166 0.65 -5.44 -16.98
N SER A 167 1.27 -4.81 -15.97
CA SER A 167 1.23 -3.34 -15.80
C SER A 167 2.09 -2.56 -16.80
N GLY A 168 2.82 -3.24 -17.70
CA GLY A 168 3.70 -2.63 -18.69
C GLY A 168 5.13 -2.36 -18.19
N ILE A 169 5.45 -2.74 -16.95
CA ILE A 169 6.81 -2.71 -16.42
C ILE A 169 7.51 -3.99 -16.91
N THR A 170 8.27 -3.85 -18.00
CA THR A 170 8.98 -4.95 -18.67
C THR A 170 10.47 -4.65 -18.80
N GLU A 171 11.27 -5.67 -19.11
CA GLU A 171 12.71 -5.53 -19.38
C GLU A 171 13.01 -4.69 -20.62
N GLU A 172 12.05 -4.57 -21.55
CA GLU A 172 12.18 -3.69 -22.72
C GLU A 172 12.17 -2.21 -22.29
N ILE A 173 11.29 -1.85 -21.36
CA ILE A 173 11.17 -0.48 -20.85
C ILE A 173 12.23 -0.19 -19.77
N PHE A 174 12.61 -1.19 -18.98
CA PHE A 174 13.59 -1.09 -17.90
C PHE A 174 14.82 -1.99 -18.14
N PRO A 175 15.57 -1.79 -19.24
CA PRO A 175 16.65 -2.69 -19.61
C PRO A 175 17.78 -2.67 -18.59
N GLY A 176 18.20 -3.85 -18.14
CA GLY A 176 19.28 -4.03 -17.16
C GLY A 176 18.86 -3.83 -15.70
N ILE A 177 17.57 -3.60 -15.43
CA ILE A 177 17.00 -3.61 -14.08
C ILE A 177 16.36 -4.97 -13.83
N LYS A 178 16.65 -5.58 -12.67
CA LYS A 178 16.02 -6.85 -12.31
C LYS A 178 14.54 -6.60 -11.96
N ILE A 179 13.63 -7.26 -12.67
CA ILE A 179 12.20 -7.29 -12.34
C ILE A 179 11.90 -8.64 -11.71
N ILE A 180 11.32 -8.67 -10.52
CA ILE A 180 11.10 -9.93 -9.79
C ILE A 180 9.91 -9.87 -8.85
N GLY A 181 9.16 -10.98 -8.76
CA GLY A 181 8.13 -11.16 -7.76
C GLY A 181 8.41 -12.32 -6.79
N THR A 182 7.62 -12.40 -5.73
CA THR A 182 7.68 -13.53 -4.78
C THR A 182 6.85 -14.71 -5.29
N GLU A 183 5.63 -14.43 -5.70
CA GLU A 183 4.73 -15.30 -6.46
C GLU A 183 5.16 -15.23 -7.93
N ARG A 184 5.79 -16.29 -8.42
CA ARG A 184 6.39 -16.30 -9.76
C ARG A 184 6.35 -17.66 -10.45
N LYS A 185 6.38 -17.61 -11.78
CA LYS A 185 6.58 -18.78 -12.64
C LYS A 185 8.08 -19.07 -12.74
N GLY A 186 8.43 -20.34 -12.91
CA GLY A 186 9.79 -20.74 -13.24
C GLY A 186 10.08 -20.70 -14.73
N GLU A 187 11.26 -21.19 -15.11
CA GLU A 187 11.72 -21.25 -16.50
C GLU A 187 10.80 -22.10 -17.40
N ASN A 188 10.06 -23.05 -16.81
CA ASN A 188 9.07 -23.87 -17.50
C ASN A 188 7.74 -23.15 -17.79
N GLY A 189 7.61 -21.87 -17.41
CA GLY A 189 6.39 -21.08 -17.61
C GLY A 189 5.23 -21.41 -16.67
N THR A 190 5.46 -22.24 -15.64
CA THR A 190 4.46 -22.64 -14.65
C THR A 190 4.89 -22.24 -13.24
N MET A 191 3.94 -22.26 -12.28
CA MET A 191 4.24 -21.94 -10.87
C MET A 191 4.99 -23.07 -10.14
N TYR A 192 5.03 -24.27 -10.71
CA TYR A 192 5.56 -25.49 -10.08
C TYR A 192 6.76 -26.02 -10.86
N ASP A 193 7.73 -26.60 -10.18
CA ASP A 193 8.86 -27.30 -10.79
C ASP A 193 8.53 -28.76 -11.12
N GLU A 194 9.52 -29.52 -11.60
CA GLU A 194 9.37 -30.94 -11.93
C GLU A 194 9.02 -31.86 -10.74
N ASN A 195 9.18 -31.39 -9.50
CA ASN A 195 8.87 -32.12 -8.28
C ASN A 195 7.52 -31.69 -7.67
N GLU A 196 6.71 -30.92 -8.41
CA GLU A 196 5.45 -30.33 -7.95
C GLU A 196 5.63 -29.34 -6.78
N GLU A 197 6.83 -28.76 -6.61
CA GLU A 197 7.08 -27.70 -5.63
C GLU A 197 6.92 -26.31 -6.25
N LEU A 198 6.35 -25.37 -5.50
CA LEU A 198 6.20 -24.00 -5.95
C LEU A 198 7.57 -23.31 -6.08
N TYR A 199 7.86 -22.70 -7.23
CA TYR A 199 9.03 -21.83 -7.39
C TYR A 199 9.07 -20.70 -6.35
N SER A 200 7.90 -20.19 -5.96
CA SER A 200 7.73 -19.16 -4.93
C SER A 200 8.28 -19.57 -3.55
N LEU A 201 8.37 -20.87 -3.23
CA LEU A 201 8.98 -21.34 -1.97
C LEU A 201 10.47 -21.01 -1.88
N ARG A 202 11.14 -20.86 -3.03
CA ARG A 202 12.55 -20.47 -3.10
C ARG A 202 12.76 -18.99 -2.80
N MET A 203 11.68 -18.21 -2.85
CA MET A 203 11.67 -16.75 -2.68
C MET A 203 11.24 -16.29 -1.28
N ILE A 204 10.94 -17.21 -0.36
CA ILE A 204 10.55 -16.86 1.02
C ILE A 204 11.66 -17.13 2.02
N ASP A 205 11.73 -16.28 3.03
CA ASP A 205 12.60 -16.42 4.18
C ASP A 205 11.75 -16.91 5.36
N LYS A 206 12.05 -18.11 5.85
CA LYS A 206 11.26 -18.73 6.93
C LYS A 206 11.68 -18.25 8.33
N ASP A 207 12.82 -17.58 8.45
CA ASP A 207 13.29 -17.00 9.71
C ASP A 207 12.57 -15.67 10.00
N TRP A 208 12.03 -15.02 8.97
CA TRP A 208 11.19 -13.83 9.08
C TRP A 208 9.74 -14.13 8.73
N TYR A 209 8.85 -14.02 9.72
CA TYR A 209 7.43 -14.28 9.52
C TYR A 209 6.51 -13.38 10.36
N TYR A 210 5.34 -13.12 9.81
CA TYR A 210 4.17 -12.64 10.54
C TYR A 210 3.25 -13.83 10.84
N TRP A 211 3.14 -14.18 12.11
CA TRP A 211 2.25 -15.22 12.60
C TRP A 211 0.96 -14.60 13.09
N ALA A 212 -0.16 -15.26 12.78
CA ALA A 212 -1.47 -14.88 13.27
C ALA A 212 -2.32 -16.11 13.57
N ASP A 213 -3.12 -16.07 14.63
CA ASP A 213 -3.99 -17.16 15.08
C ASP A 213 -5.26 -17.31 14.22
N VAL A 214 -5.07 -17.29 12.90
CA VAL A 214 -6.11 -17.45 11.89
C VAL A 214 -5.55 -18.29 10.75
N GLU A 215 -6.36 -19.20 10.25
CA GLU A 215 -6.06 -20.05 9.10
C GLU A 215 -7.16 -19.92 8.06
N ALA A 216 -6.81 -20.22 6.81
CA ALA A 216 -7.78 -20.36 5.73
C ALA A 216 -7.33 -21.51 4.83
N GLU A 217 -8.30 -22.23 4.29
CA GLU A 217 -8.06 -23.19 3.22
C GLU A 217 -8.04 -22.48 1.87
N TYR A 218 -7.12 -22.87 1.00
CA TYR A 218 -7.01 -22.34 -0.35
C TYR A 218 -7.32 -23.41 -1.38
N ARG A 219 -8.01 -23.01 -2.44
CA ARG A 219 -8.19 -23.88 -3.59
C ARG A 219 -6.86 -24.06 -4.33
N PRO A 220 -6.61 -25.20 -4.99
CA PRO A 220 -5.37 -25.46 -5.70
C PRO A 220 -4.96 -24.36 -6.69
N GLU A 221 -5.92 -23.69 -7.31
CA GLU A 221 -5.68 -22.61 -8.28
C GLU A 221 -5.21 -21.31 -7.63
N THR A 222 -5.55 -21.11 -6.35
CA THR A 222 -5.21 -19.91 -5.57
C THR A 222 -3.97 -20.08 -4.70
N LEU A 223 -3.63 -21.33 -4.34
CA LEU A 223 -2.48 -21.65 -3.49
C LEU A 223 -1.15 -21.10 -4.02
N PRO A 224 -0.82 -21.15 -5.34
CA PRO A 224 0.40 -20.55 -5.86
C PRO A 224 0.55 -19.05 -5.55
N TYR A 225 -0.58 -18.35 -5.42
CA TYR A 225 -0.64 -16.92 -5.09
C TYR A 225 -0.75 -16.66 -3.58
N MET A 226 -0.68 -17.71 -2.76
CA MET A 226 -0.55 -17.65 -1.31
C MET A 226 0.78 -18.25 -0.84
N VAL A 227 1.43 -19.07 -1.68
CA VAL A 227 2.71 -19.78 -1.47
C VAL A 227 2.65 -20.87 -0.39
N ASN A 228 1.94 -20.64 0.71
CA ASN A 228 1.80 -21.60 1.80
C ASN A 228 0.45 -21.46 2.51
N THR A 229 0.11 -22.48 3.31
CA THR A 229 -1.07 -22.52 4.20
C THR A 229 -0.66 -22.37 5.67
N GLY A 230 -1.64 -22.51 6.58
CA GLY A 230 -1.44 -22.45 8.03
C GLY A 230 -1.39 -21.02 8.57
N LYS A 231 -0.78 -20.84 9.75
CA LYS A 231 -0.78 -19.57 10.51
C LYS A 231 0.35 -18.60 10.17
N TYR A 232 1.28 -18.99 9.29
CA TYR A 232 2.48 -18.22 8.99
C TYR A 232 2.37 -17.47 7.66
N SER A 233 2.76 -16.21 7.67
CA SER A 233 3.07 -15.40 6.49
C SER A 233 4.57 -15.13 6.47
N TYR A 234 5.29 -15.70 5.52
CA TYR A 234 6.74 -15.56 5.44
C TYR A 234 7.11 -14.33 4.63
N PHE A 235 8.15 -13.60 5.06
CA PHE A 235 8.66 -12.47 4.31
C PHE A 235 9.38 -12.95 3.04
N THR A 236 9.31 -12.13 1.99
CA THR A 236 10.06 -12.37 0.76
C THR A 236 11.56 -12.14 0.97
N LYS A 237 12.39 -13.00 0.37
CA LYS A 237 13.84 -12.81 0.28
C LYS A 237 14.22 -11.52 -0.43
N ILE A 238 13.31 -10.94 -1.23
CA ILE A 238 13.53 -9.64 -1.85
C ILE A 238 13.81 -8.58 -0.78
N VAL A 239 13.08 -8.59 0.34
CA VAL A 239 13.25 -7.61 1.42
C VAL A 239 14.20 -8.08 2.51
N THR A 240 14.40 -9.38 2.72
CA THR A 240 15.33 -9.87 3.76
C THR A 240 16.77 -9.93 3.24
N GLU A 241 16.98 -10.40 2.01
CA GLU A 241 18.30 -10.72 1.46
C GLU A 241 18.74 -9.83 0.27
N MET A 242 17.80 -9.41 -0.61
CA MET A 242 18.18 -8.78 -1.90
C MET A 242 18.28 -7.25 -1.87
N CYS A 243 17.51 -6.58 -1.02
CA CYS A 243 17.49 -5.12 -0.94
C CYS A 243 18.15 -4.62 0.36
N ASP A 244 18.95 -3.57 0.24
CA ASP A 244 19.46 -2.77 1.37
C ASP A 244 18.51 -1.62 1.70
N LYS A 245 17.91 -1.03 0.66
CA LYS A 245 17.00 0.11 0.72
C LYS A 245 15.75 -0.14 -0.12
N ILE A 246 14.61 0.37 0.33
CA ILE A 246 13.33 0.25 -0.37
C ILE A 246 12.76 1.65 -0.59
N ILE A 247 12.42 1.94 -1.85
CA ILE A 247 11.58 3.08 -2.26
C ILE A 247 10.22 2.49 -2.63
N ASN A 248 9.19 2.91 -1.90
CA ASN A 248 7.83 2.41 -2.04
C ASN A 248 7.02 3.28 -3.01
N ILE A 249 6.43 2.66 -4.03
CA ILE A 249 5.73 3.36 -5.13
C ILE A 249 4.27 2.86 -5.23
N PRO A 250 3.42 3.11 -4.21
CA PRO A 250 2.03 2.68 -4.25
C PRO A 250 1.17 3.60 -5.13
N ILE A 251 -0.09 3.21 -5.34
CA ILE A 251 -1.09 4.04 -6.03
C ILE A 251 -2.11 4.64 -5.06
N LEU A 252 -2.61 5.84 -5.38
CA LEU A 252 -3.62 6.55 -4.61
C LEU A 252 -5.01 5.91 -4.82
N LYS A 253 -5.35 4.91 -4.00
CA LYS A 253 -6.63 4.19 -4.09
C LYS A 253 -7.25 3.80 -2.76
N ASN A 254 -8.58 3.69 -2.77
CA ASN A 254 -9.36 3.17 -1.65
C ASN A 254 -9.29 1.63 -1.51
N ALA A 255 -9.64 1.11 -0.34
CA ALA A 255 -10.14 -0.25 -0.14
C ALA A 255 -11.18 -0.24 0.97
N GLY A 256 -12.42 -0.62 0.64
CA GLY A 256 -13.55 -0.41 1.54
C GLY A 256 -13.63 1.06 1.96
N THR A 257 -13.73 1.34 3.26
CA THR A 257 -13.70 2.70 3.82
C THR A 257 -12.28 3.25 4.04
N SER A 258 -11.25 2.42 3.85
CA SER A 258 -9.83 2.74 4.04
C SER A 258 -9.16 3.07 2.70
N VAL A 259 -7.83 3.21 2.73
CA VAL A 259 -6.94 3.28 1.58
C VAL A 259 -5.89 2.16 1.58
N THR A 260 -5.13 2.01 0.48
CA THR A 260 -4.14 0.92 0.31
C THR A 260 -2.71 1.35 -0.04
N LEU A 261 -2.38 2.63 0.19
CA LEU A 261 -1.17 3.31 -0.29
C LEU A 261 0.12 2.68 0.26
N CYS A 262 0.87 3.36 1.11
CA CYS A 262 2.21 2.99 1.51
C CYS A 262 2.21 1.72 2.36
N MET A 263 1.48 1.74 3.48
CA MET A 263 1.54 0.69 4.49
C MET A 263 1.00 -0.63 3.96
N LYS A 264 -0.12 -0.59 3.21
CA LYS A 264 -0.70 -1.81 2.63
C LYS A 264 0.14 -2.35 1.47
N ASN A 265 0.72 -1.48 0.64
CA ASN A 265 1.58 -1.92 -0.46
C ASN A 265 2.83 -2.64 0.04
N LEU A 266 3.36 -2.23 1.20
CA LEU A 266 4.48 -2.88 1.86
C LEU A 266 4.06 -4.17 2.57
N SER A 267 3.14 -4.09 3.53
CA SER A 267 2.72 -5.22 4.36
C SER A 267 2.25 -6.41 3.54
N TYR A 268 1.22 -6.24 2.72
CA TYR A 268 0.69 -7.32 1.90
C TYR A 268 1.59 -7.66 0.71
N GLY A 269 2.44 -6.74 0.26
CA GLY A 269 3.36 -6.95 -0.85
C GLY A 269 4.61 -7.75 -0.47
N ALA A 270 4.97 -7.78 0.81
CA ALA A 270 6.23 -8.36 1.28
C ALA A 270 6.08 -9.74 1.94
N ILE A 271 4.86 -10.20 2.22
CA ILE A 271 4.61 -11.49 2.90
C ILE A 271 3.68 -12.40 2.11
N THR A 272 3.79 -13.70 2.36
CA THR A 272 2.92 -14.75 1.79
C THR A 272 1.65 -14.99 2.60
N ASN A 273 0.79 -15.92 2.15
CA ASN A 273 -0.39 -16.42 2.87
C ASN A 273 -1.36 -15.31 3.34
N THR A 274 -1.49 -14.24 2.56
CA THR A 274 -2.21 -13.04 3.02
C THR A 274 -3.73 -13.13 2.99
N GLY A 275 -4.30 -14.13 2.30
CA GLY A 275 -5.74 -14.28 2.15
C GLY A 275 -6.47 -14.35 3.49
N ARG A 276 -5.93 -15.14 4.43
CA ARG A 276 -6.50 -15.34 5.78
C ARG A 276 -6.53 -14.07 6.65
N LEU A 277 -5.75 -13.05 6.28
CA LEU A 277 -5.57 -11.84 7.08
C LEU A 277 -6.62 -10.75 6.76
N HIS A 278 -7.28 -10.83 5.61
CA HIS A 278 -8.16 -9.76 5.13
C HIS A 278 -9.45 -9.60 5.94
N GLU A 279 -10.01 -10.70 6.46
CA GLU A 279 -11.32 -10.68 7.10
C GLU A 279 -11.29 -10.07 8.50
N LYS A 280 -10.36 -10.54 9.36
CA LYS A 280 -10.33 -10.19 10.79
C LYS A 280 -9.16 -9.29 11.19
N LEU A 281 -8.11 -9.22 10.37
CA LEU A 281 -6.83 -8.59 10.72
C LEU A 281 -6.39 -7.53 9.71
N TRP A 282 -7.32 -6.89 9.00
CA TRP A 282 -6.97 -5.90 7.98
C TRP A 282 -6.08 -4.79 8.55
N SER A 283 -6.50 -4.16 9.65
CA SER A 283 -5.77 -3.00 10.21
C SER A 283 -4.47 -3.43 10.88
N GLU A 284 -4.53 -4.54 11.61
CA GLU A 284 -3.40 -5.23 12.25
C GLU A 284 -2.33 -5.54 11.22
N THR A 285 -2.67 -6.25 10.15
CA THR A 285 -1.71 -6.66 9.13
C THR A 285 -1.09 -5.46 8.43
N VAL A 286 -1.88 -4.42 8.12
CA VAL A 286 -1.36 -3.21 7.47
C VAL A 286 -0.34 -2.48 8.37
N ALA A 287 -0.57 -2.44 9.68
CA ALA A 287 0.31 -1.74 10.62
C ALA A 287 1.47 -2.63 11.11
N GLU A 288 1.17 -3.80 11.66
CA GLU A 288 2.10 -4.68 12.37
C GLU A 288 3.21 -5.25 11.48
N VAL A 289 2.89 -5.65 10.25
CA VAL A 289 3.90 -6.20 9.32
C VAL A 289 4.98 -5.17 9.00
N CYS A 290 4.61 -3.89 8.91
CA CYS A 290 5.56 -2.79 8.70
C CYS A 290 6.48 -2.54 9.92
N ALA A 291 6.16 -3.09 11.10
CA ALA A 291 7.02 -3.00 12.28
C ALA A 291 8.19 -4.01 12.28
N PHE A 292 8.17 -4.99 11.37
CA PHE A 292 9.25 -5.97 11.27
C PHE A 292 10.49 -5.37 10.58
N PRO A 293 11.72 -5.64 11.08
CA PRO A 293 12.97 -5.13 10.53
C PRO A 293 13.16 -5.24 9.01
N PRO A 294 12.73 -6.31 8.30
CA PRO A 294 12.86 -6.39 6.84
C PRO A 294 12.18 -5.24 6.08
N LEU A 295 11.17 -4.61 6.67
CA LEU A 295 10.52 -3.41 6.12
C LEU A 295 10.90 -2.16 6.92
N ARG A 296 10.67 -2.20 8.24
CA ARG A 296 10.83 -1.06 9.15
C ARG A 296 12.18 -0.37 8.98
N ASP A 297 13.24 -1.12 8.77
CA ASP A 297 14.62 -0.60 8.77
C ASP A 297 15.17 -0.33 7.36
N LYS A 298 14.44 -0.70 6.31
CA LYS A 298 14.89 -0.63 4.91
C LYS A 298 14.11 0.37 4.06
N VAL A 299 12.84 0.66 4.39
CA VAL A 299 12.04 1.66 3.66
C VAL A 299 12.53 3.07 3.99
N VAL A 300 13.01 3.78 2.96
CA VAL A 300 13.58 5.13 3.12
C VAL A 300 12.72 6.23 2.52
N LEU A 301 11.85 5.91 1.57
CA LEU A 301 11.04 6.89 0.87
C LEU A 301 9.75 6.25 0.34
N ASN A 302 8.66 7.02 0.36
CA ASN A 302 7.37 6.66 -0.21
C ASN A 302 6.97 7.71 -1.25
N ILE A 303 6.63 7.27 -2.46
CA ILE A 303 6.20 8.09 -3.59
C ILE A 303 4.86 7.54 -4.08
N VAL A 304 3.75 8.12 -3.62
CA VAL A 304 2.42 7.68 -4.02
C VAL A 304 2.10 8.25 -5.40
N ASP A 305 1.85 7.35 -6.35
CA ASP A 305 1.31 7.69 -7.66
C ASP A 305 -0.20 7.97 -7.55
N GLY A 306 -0.56 9.24 -7.61
CA GLY A 306 -1.93 9.71 -7.72
C GLY A 306 -2.26 10.30 -9.08
N ILE A 307 -1.49 10.01 -10.13
CA ILE A 307 -1.79 10.52 -11.48
C ILE A 307 -3.13 9.94 -11.95
N LYS A 308 -3.29 8.63 -11.78
CA LYS A 308 -4.56 7.90 -11.93
C LYS A 308 -4.81 7.12 -10.64
N GLY A 309 -6.01 7.24 -10.09
CA GLY A 309 -6.39 6.59 -8.84
C GLY A 309 -7.83 6.07 -8.87
N CYS A 310 -8.29 5.52 -7.75
CA CYS A 310 -9.71 5.24 -7.56
C CYS A 310 -10.20 5.65 -6.17
N PHE A 311 -11.42 6.18 -6.12
CA PHE A 311 -12.02 6.67 -4.87
C PHE A 311 -13.07 5.72 -4.30
N ASN A 312 -13.52 4.70 -5.05
CA ASN A 312 -14.47 3.71 -4.56
C ASN A 312 -14.34 2.36 -5.30
N GLY A 313 -15.00 1.32 -4.79
CA GLY A 313 -15.01 -0.02 -5.40
C GLY A 313 -13.71 -0.82 -5.23
N GLY A 314 -12.68 -0.23 -4.62
CA GLY A 314 -11.45 -0.92 -4.26
C GLY A 314 -11.66 -2.07 -3.26
N PRO A 315 -10.72 -3.05 -3.20
CA PRO A 315 -9.38 -2.99 -3.79
C PRO A 315 -9.31 -3.34 -5.29
N SER A 316 -10.41 -3.78 -5.90
CA SER A 316 -10.50 -4.04 -7.33
C SER A 316 -10.52 -2.75 -8.16
N ALA A 317 -10.00 -2.82 -9.38
CA ALA A 317 -10.14 -1.76 -10.37
C ALA A 317 -11.57 -1.73 -10.92
N VAL A 318 -12.42 -0.85 -10.37
CA VAL A 318 -13.75 -0.59 -10.93
C VAL A 318 -13.70 0.70 -11.75
N PRO A 319 -13.72 0.65 -13.10
CA PRO A 319 -13.41 1.80 -13.94
C PRO A 319 -14.30 3.03 -13.71
N GLN A 320 -15.56 2.84 -13.30
CA GLN A 320 -16.49 3.94 -13.02
C GLN A 320 -16.06 4.83 -11.85
N PHE A 321 -15.15 4.34 -10.99
CA PHE A 321 -14.62 5.09 -9.85
C PHE A 321 -13.17 5.53 -10.06
N PHE A 322 -12.67 5.43 -11.30
CA PHE A 322 -11.36 5.97 -11.65
C PHE A 322 -11.42 7.48 -11.69
N THR A 323 -10.32 8.10 -11.29
CA THR A 323 -10.18 9.54 -11.33
C THR A 323 -8.71 9.91 -11.49
N ASN A 324 -8.45 11.03 -12.14
CA ASN A 324 -7.11 11.59 -12.20
C ASN A 324 -6.98 12.56 -11.02
N TYR A 325 -6.29 12.17 -9.95
CA TYR A 325 -5.98 13.12 -8.88
C TYR A 325 -4.87 14.09 -9.28
N ASN A 326 -4.13 13.80 -10.37
CA ASN A 326 -3.07 14.64 -10.93
C ASN A 326 -2.01 15.04 -9.89
N THR A 327 -1.70 14.11 -8.98
CA THR A 327 -0.88 14.38 -7.81
C THR A 327 0.15 13.29 -7.54
N ILE A 328 1.27 13.67 -6.94
CA ILE A 328 2.25 12.76 -6.35
C ILE A 328 2.45 13.15 -4.90
N LEU A 329 2.39 12.18 -3.98
CA LEU A 329 2.73 12.39 -2.58
C LEU A 329 4.12 11.83 -2.30
N ILE A 330 4.98 12.60 -1.64
CA ILE A 330 6.34 12.19 -1.30
C ILE A 330 6.60 12.41 0.19
N GLY A 331 7.15 11.40 0.86
CA GLY A 331 7.55 11.47 2.26
C GLY A 331 8.33 10.24 2.72
N THR A 332 9.10 10.36 3.81
CA THR A 332 9.77 9.20 4.41
C THR A 332 8.83 8.43 5.34
N ASP A 333 7.87 9.14 5.93
CA ASP A 333 6.89 8.61 6.87
C ASP A 333 5.69 8.00 6.12
N PRO A 334 5.57 6.66 6.05
CA PRO A 334 4.48 6.02 5.31
C PRO A 334 3.11 6.24 5.97
N VAL A 335 3.06 6.49 7.30
CA VAL A 335 1.81 6.71 8.03
C VAL A 335 1.27 8.11 7.73
N ALA A 336 2.14 9.11 7.72
CA ALA A 336 1.76 10.48 7.38
C ALA A 336 1.33 10.60 5.91
N VAL A 337 2.05 9.93 5.00
CA VAL A 337 1.68 9.88 3.58
C VAL A 337 0.33 9.20 3.37
N ASP A 338 0.07 8.07 4.05
CA ASP A 338 -1.23 7.39 3.98
C ASP A 338 -2.37 8.22 4.59
N ARG A 339 -2.10 8.98 5.65
CA ARG A 339 -3.07 9.92 6.22
C ARG A 339 -3.46 10.99 5.21
N VAL A 340 -2.48 11.64 4.57
CA VAL A 340 -2.75 12.64 3.53
C VAL A 340 -3.51 12.03 2.35
N GLY A 341 -3.11 10.83 1.92
CA GLY A 341 -3.83 10.11 0.86
C GLY A 341 -5.27 9.74 1.23
N LEU A 342 -5.52 9.33 2.47
CA LEU A 342 -6.86 9.08 2.99
C LEU A 342 -7.70 10.37 2.97
N ASN A 343 -7.13 11.52 3.32
CA ASN A 343 -7.82 12.80 3.24
C ASN A 343 -8.25 13.12 1.79
N ILE A 344 -7.37 12.89 0.81
CA ILE A 344 -7.66 13.14 -0.61
C ILE A 344 -8.79 12.23 -1.11
N VAL A 345 -8.70 10.92 -0.86
CA VAL A 345 -9.73 9.95 -1.24
C VAL A 345 -11.05 10.28 -0.55
N THR A 346 -10.99 10.67 0.73
CA THR A 346 -12.17 10.99 1.52
C THR A 346 -12.88 12.22 0.98
N LYS A 347 -12.14 13.28 0.66
CA LYS A 347 -12.66 14.49 0.03
C LYS A 347 -13.37 14.16 -1.29
N LYS A 348 -12.74 13.36 -2.16
CA LYS A 348 -13.35 12.96 -3.43
C LYS A 348 -14.66 12.18 -3.24
N ARG A 349 -14.70 11.26 -2.27
CA ARG A 349 -15.94 10.53 -1.96
C ARG A 349 -17.06 11.42 -1.43
N ILE A 350 -16.74 12.47 -0.67
CA ILE A 350 -17.71 13.46 -0.20
C ILE A 350 -18.25 14.26 -1.38
N GLU A 351 -17.37 14.73 -2.28
CA GLU A 351 -17.76 15.44 -3.51
C GLU A 351 -18.70 14.59 -4.41
N GLU A 352 -18.51 13.27 -4.43
CA GLU A 352 -19.33 12.32 -5.18
C GLU A 352 -20.57 11.84 -4.39
N GLY A 353 -20.81 12.35 -3.18
CA GLY A 353 -21.95 11.97 -2.35
C GLY A 353 -21.94 10.51 -1.84
N LEU A 354 -20.76 9.88 -1.79
CA LEU A 354 -20.58 8.50 -1.34
C LEU A 354 -20.37 8.35 0.17
N GLN A 355 -20.02 9.44 0.85
CA GLN A 355 -19.87 9.50 2.30
C GLN A 355 -20.00 10.95 2.78
N GLU A 356 -20.29 11.17 4.05
CA GLU A 356 -20.43 12.51 4.64
C GLU A 356 -19.15 12.97 5.34
N GLU A 357 -18.45 12.04 6.01
CA GLU A 357 -17.22 12.30 6.77
C GLU A 357 -16.27 11.09 6.72
N GLU A 358 -15.08 11.23 7.30
CA GLU A 358 -14.14 10.12 7.45
C GLU A 358 -14.72 9.03 8.36
N SER A 359 -14.71 7.78 7.89
CA SER A 359 -15.08 6.64 8.73
C SER A 359 -13.96 6.33 9.75
N PRO A 360 -14.27 6.17 11.06
CA PRO A 360 -13.28 5.74 12.05
C PRO A 360 -12.57 4.42 11.70
N ARG A 361 -13.25 3.52 10.97
CA ARG A 361 -12.65 2.28 10.45
C ARG A 361 -11.64 2.53 9.34
N GLY A 362 -11.82 3.60 8.56
CA GLY A 362 -10.96 3.97 7.43
C GLY A 362 -9.54 4.37 7.86
N SER A 363 -9.37 4.88 9.09
CA SER A 363 -8.07 5.29 9.64
C SER A 363 -7.58 4.43 10.81
N ALA A 364 -8.24 3.31 11.12
CA ALA A 364 -7.88 2.46 12.26
C ALA A 364 -6.42 1.96 12.17
N PHE A 365 -5.97 1.55 10.98
CA PHE A 365 -4.59 1.10 10.75
C PHE A 365 -3.56 2.22 10.96
N LEU A 366 -3.91 3.49 10.69
CA LEU A 366 -3.01 4.63 10.90
C LEU A 366 -2.75 4.86 12.39
N LYS A 367 -3.81 4.82 13.20
CA LYS A 367 -3.71 4.95 14.66
C LYS A 367 -2.87 3.81 15.26
N MET A 368 -3.07 2.58 14.76
CA MET A 368 -2.29 1.44 15.19
C MET A 368 -0.81 1.59 14.80
N ALA A 369 -0.52 2.04 13.58
CA ALA A 369 0.85 2.28 13.13
C ALA A 369 1.55 3.40 13.91
N GLU A 370 0.83 4.47 14.27
CA GLU A 370 1.34 5.54 15.15
C GLU A 370 1.68 5.00 16.55
N ASN A 371 0.83 4.16 17.14
CA ASN A 371 1.10 3.50 18.42
C ASN A 371 2.32 2.57 18.38
N LEU A 372 2.63 1.99 17.21
CA LEU A 372 3.84 1.19 16.97
C LEU A 372 5.08 2.05 16.65
N ASN A 373 4.96 3.38 16.74
CA ASN A 373 5.99 4.36 16.40
C ASN A 373 6.48 4.19 14.95
N LEU A 374 5.58 3.89 14.01
CA LEU A 374 5.92 3.77 12.58
C LEU A 374 5.76 5.09 11.83
N GLY A 375 5.09 6.07 12.44
CA GLY A 375 4.96 7.41 11.90
C GLY A 375 3.82 8.21 12.52
N VAL A 376 3.49 9.34 11.88
CA VAL A 376 2.54 10.32 12.39
C VAL A 376 1.19 10.18 11.68
N ALA A 377 0.14 9.88 12.44
CA ALA A 377 -1.22 9.72 11.91
C ALA A 377 -2.12 10.93 12.20
N ASP A 378 -1.79 11.74 13.20
CA ASP A 378 -2.53 12.96 13.56
C ASP A 378 -2.31 14.07 12.53
N ASN A 379 -3.38 14.48 11.85
CA ASN A 379 -3.36 15.56 10.86
C ASN A 379 -2.72 16.85 11.39
N ASN A 380 -2.87 17.17 12.67
CA ASN A 380 -2.34 18.42 13.24
C ASN A 380 -0.82 18.38 13.47
N LYS A 381 -0.21 17.19 13.39
CA LYS A 381 1.24 16.99 13.57
C LYS A 381 1.97 16.75 12.25
N ILE A 382 1.24 16.70 11.13
CA ILE A 382 1.81 16.51 9.81
C ILE A 382 2.24 17.87 9.24
N ASP A 383 3.52 18.01 8.92
CA ASP A 383 4.07 19.12 8.14
C ASP A 383 3.72 18.90 6.66
N PHE A 384 2.57 19.44 6.25
CA PHE A 384 2.01 19.27 4.92
C PHE A 384 2.38 20.43 4.00
N ASN A 385 3.12 20.13 2.93
CA ASN A 385 3.53 21.11 1.91
C ASN A 385 2.86 20.77 0.59
N LYS A 386 2.11 21.72 0.02
CA LYS A 386 1.43 21.54 -1.26
C LYS A 386 2.04 22.45 -2.34
N ILE A 387 2.31 21.88 -3.51
CA ILE A 387 2.87 22.56 -4.68
C ILE A 387 1.93 22.31 -5.86
N ASP A 388 1.62 23.35 -6.62
CA ASP A 388 0.81 23.25 -7.85
C ASP A 388 1.67 23.69 -9.04
N LEU A 389 2.06 22.74 -9.89
CA LEU A 389 2.83 22.96 -11.11
C LEU A 389 1.90 23.19 -12.32
N THR A 390 2.38 23.95 -13.30
CA THR A 390 1.67 24.26 -14.55
C THR A 390 2.13 23.40 -15.71
#